data_AF-A0AA38U7Z0-F1
#
_entry.id   AF-A0AA38U7Z0-F1
#
_cell.length_a   1.000
_cell.length_b   1.000
_cell.length_c   1.000
_cell.angle_alpha   90.00
_cell.angle_beta   90.00
_cell.angle_gamma   90.00
#
_symmetry.space_group_name_H-M   'P 1'
#
loop_
_entity.id
_entity.type
_entity.pdbx_description
1 polymer ?
#
loop_
_entity_poly.entity_id
_entity_poly.type
_entity_poly.pdbx_seq_one_letter_code
_entity_poly.pdbx_strand_id
1 'polypeptide(L)'
;MPRTTTPGEKHSAKKVAGDLVREIIRKSFAATSLEHISELEPVSANTLHRFRTCPEEGPTLSHAKLDTSGKNLSEIKQSPWNQALIYRIARQAESVARNTHSGSGSTEPLQQSEWDKLVADKIYRILRKAHSHKRTDDTSLAKHSRSLRDWKMTRRQAIATIEQQDCKDNGDIEGYECWGFILYAVTVFGIDGMSDEEDDEENGEKVKSVLDLGFRRPEFRTLFRSVDSRDVAKGQGGRKFRRRVEVSKIVERQPPRNIPCVFLSPGFQSSSNAVPQEAIQLEADLAR
;
A
#
# COMPACT_ATOMS: atom_id res chain seq x y z
N MET A 1 -39.49 47.70 -6.54
CA MET A 1 -40.07 46.37 -6.28
C MET A 1 -38.98 45.32 -6.53
N PRO A 2 -38.35 44.73 -5.50
CA PRO A 2 -37.38 43.66 -5.71
C PRO A 2 -38.10 42.40 -6.22
N ARG A 3 -37.74 41.92 -7.42
CA ARG A 3 -38.21 40.64 -7.95
C ARG A 3 -37.63 39.52 -7.09
N THR A 4 -38.48 38.87 -6.31
CA THR A 4 -38.15 37.62 -5.62
C THR A 4 -37.92 36.53 -6.67
N THR A 5 -36.66 36.17 -6.91
CA THR A 5 -36.28 35.04 -7.77
C THR A 5 -36.92 33.76 -7.23
N THR A 6 -37.64 33.03 -8.09
CA THR A 6 -38.31 31.79 -7.68
C THR A 6 -37.29 30.69 -7.41
N PRO A 7 -37.50 29.81 -6.42
CA PRO A 7 -36.53 28.76 -6.04
C PRO A 7 -36.12 27.80 -7.19
N GLY A 8 -36.96 27.65 -8.22
CA GLY A 8 -36.71 26.78 -9.36
C GLY A 8 -35.58 27.23 -10.29
N GLU A 9 -35.41 28.54 -10.52
CA GLU A 9 -34.39 29.09 -11.42
C GLU A 9 -32.97 28.94 -10.84
N LYS A 10 -32.83 29.09 -9.52
CA LYS A 10 -31.54 28.93 -8.82
C LYS A 10 -30.99 27.50 -8.90
N HIS A 11 -31.86 26.50 -8.96
CA HIS A 11 -31.45 25.11 -9.15
C HIS A 11 -30.92 24.83 -10.56
N SER A 12 -31.45 25.53 -11.57
CA SER A 12 -30.97 25.42 -12.96
C SER A 12 -29.56 26.00 -13.12
N ALA A 13 -29.31 27.20 -12.59
CA ALA A 13 -28.01 27.87 -12.70
C ALA A 13 -26.87 27.09 -12.04
N LYS A 14 -27.09 26.53 -10.83
CA LYS A 14 -26.10 25.70 -10.14
C LYS A 14 -25.80 24.40 -10.87
N LYS A 15 -26.78 23.82 -11.56
CA LYS A 15 -26.60 22.63 -12.39
C LYS A 15 -25.70 22.95 -13.59
N VAL A 16 -26.02 24.02 -14.34
CA VAL A 16 -25.22 24.48 -15.49
C VAL A 16 -23.77 24.79 -15.08
N ALA A 17 -23.58 25.52 -13.97
CA ALA A 17 -22.24 25.79 -13.43
C ALA A 17 -21.50 24.51 -13.03
N GLY A 18 -22.22 23.55 -12.42
CA GLY A 18 -21.69 22.25 -12.07
C GLY A 18 -21.22 21.46 -13.30
N ASP A 19 -21.98 21.46 -14.38
CA ASP A 19 -21.64 20.76 -15.62
C ASP A 19 -20.45 21.43 -16.34
N LEU A 20 -20.39 22.77 -16.34
CA LEU A 20 -19.24 23.52 -16.82
C LEU A 20 -17.96 23.17 -16.04
N VAL A 21 -18.03 23.11 -14.70
CA VAL A 21 -16.89 22.73 -13.86
C VAL A 21 -16.41 21.32 -14.18
N ARG A 22 -17.33 20.36 -14.36
CA ARG A 22 -16.96 18.98 -14.74
C ARG A 22 -16.21 18.96 -16.07
N GLU A 23 -16.70 19.72 -17.05
CA GLU A 23 -16.10 19.79 -18.38
C GLU A 23 -14.70 20.41 -18.36
N ILE A 24 -14.51 21.50 -17.61
CA ILE A 24 -13.20 22.14 -17.45
C ILE A 24 -12.23 21.21 -16.75
N ILE A 25 -12.62 20.57 -15.64
CA ILE A 25 -11.77 19.59 -14.95
C ILE A 25 -11.37 18.48 -15.94
N ARG A 26 -12.34 17.88 -16.65
CA ARG A 26 -12.07 16.80 -17.60
C ARG A 26 -11.06 17.22 -18.68
N LYS A 27 -11.23 18.41 -19.26
CA LYS A 27 -10.30 18.98 -20.25
C LYS A 27 -8.93 19.25 -19.65
N SER A 28 -8.86 19.81 -18.44
CA SER A 28 -7.59 20.12 -17.79
C SER A 28 -6.73 18.89 -17.54
N PHE A 29 -7.35 17.77 -17.17
CA PHE A 29 -6.66 16.50 -16.95
C PHE A 29 -6.47 15.67 -18.23
N ALA A 30 -6.90 16.17 -19.40
CA ALA A 30 -6.94 15.40 -20.65
C ALA A 30 -7.62 14.01 -20.47
N ALA A 31 -8.64 13.95 -19.62
CA ALA A 31 -9.30 12.70 -19.24
C ALA A 31 -10.60 12.49 -20.04
N THR A 32 -10.97 11.22 -20.21
CA THR A 32 -12.24 10.81 -20.83
C THR A 32 -13.43 10.99 -19.87
N SER A 33 -13.20 10.82 -18.57
CA SER A 33 -14.19 10.98 -17.50
C SER A 33 -13.54 11.52 -16.22
N LEU A 34 -14.34 11.94 -15.24
CA LEU A 34 -13.80 12.37 -13.95
C LEU A 34 -13.27 11.19 -13.12
N GLU A 35 -13.83 10.01 -13.34
CA GLU A 35 -13.45 8.78 -12.68
C GLU A 35 -12.03 8.35 -13.07
N HIS A 36 -11.68 8.50 -14.35
CA HIS A 36 -10.36 8.18 -14.89
C HIS A 36 -9.25 9.08 -14.31
N ILE A 37 -9.57 10.30 -13.87
CA ILE A 37 -8.59 11.21 -13.26
C ILE A 37 -7.96 10.60 -12.01
N SER A 38 -8.70 9.77 -11.27
CA SER A 38 -8.17 9.11 -10.05
C SER A 38 -7.13 8.03 -10.32
N GLU A 39 -6.94 7.64 -11.59
CA GLU A 39 -6.01 6.61 -12.05
C GLU A 39 -4.80 7.22 -12.78
N LEU A 40 -4.81 8.54 -13.04
CA LEU A 40 -3.70 9.23 -13.67
C LEU A 40 -2.48 9.29 -12.74
N GLU A 41 -1.30 9.34 -13.35
CA GLU A 41 -0.04 9.49 -12.63
C GLU A 41 -0.05 10.78 -11.78
N PRO A 42 0.26 10.69 -10.47
CA PRO A 42 0.31 11.87 -9.62
C PRO A 42 1.49 12.78 -9.99
N VAL A 43 1.46 14.01 -9.49
CA VAL A 43 2.62 14.92 -9.64
C VAL A 43 3.84 14.35 -8.91
N SER A 44 5.01 14.45 -9.53
CA SER A 44 6.25 13.93 -8.97
C SER A 44 6.73 14.74 -7.76
N ALA A 45 7.46 14.08 -6.86
CA ALA A 45 8.04 14.72 -5.69
C ALA A 45 8.99 15.89 -6.05
N ASN A 46 9.74 15.76 -7.15
CA ASN A 46 10.64 16.81 -7.63
C ASN A 46 9.87 18.07 -8.07
N THR A 47 8.75 17.91 -8.78
CA THR A 47 7.90 19.04 -9.17
C THR A 47 7.24 19.69 -7.95
N LEU A 48 6.78 18.89 -6.97
CA LEU A 48 6.26 19.42 -5.71
C LEU A 48 7.32 20.21 -4.93
N HIS A 49 8.57 19.75 -4.93
CA HIS A 49 9.68 20.48 -4.30
C HIS A 49 9.94 21.82 -4.99
N ARG A 50 10.04 21.83 -6.33
CA ARG A 50 10.20 23.07 -7.11
C ARG A 50 9.09 24.08 -6.86
N PHE A 51 7.84 23.62 -6.80
CA PHE A 51 6.70 24.48 -6.50
C PHE A 51 6.79 25.13 -5.10
N ARG A 52 7.30 24.41 -4.10
CA ARG A 52 7.51 24.96 -2.75
C ARG A 52 8.59 26.04 -2.72
N THR A 53 9.62 25.91 -3.56
CA THR A 53 10.70 26.90 -3.67
C THR A 53 10.37 28.05 -4.62
N CYS A 54 9.52 27.80 -5.62
CA CYS A 54 9.14 28.74 -6.66
C CYS A 54 7.63 28.58 -6.97
N PRO A 55 6.74 29.33 -6.29
CA PRO A 55 5.29 29.22 -6.47
C PRO A 55 4.79 29.53 -7.89
N GLU A 56 5.58 30.24 -8.69
CA GLU A 56 5.26 30.54 -10.10
C GLU A 56 5.23 29.26 -10.97
N GLU A 57 6.00 28.22 -10.62
CA GLU A 57 5.97 26.89 -11.25
C GLU A 57 4.76 26.03 -10.83
N GLY A 58 3.67 26.68 -10.42
CA GLY A 58 2.44 26.03 -9.98
C GLY A 58 1.74 25.21 -11.07
N PRO A 59 0.67 24.50 -10.69
CA PRO A 59 -0.03 23.56 -11.57
C PRO A 59 -0.55 24.24 -12.85
N THR A 60 -0.25 23.65 -14.00
CA THR A 60 -0.80 24.07 -15.29
C THR A 60 -2.18 23.45 -15.50
N LEU A 61 -3.07 24.19 -16.18
CA LEU A 61 -4.39 23.66 -16.54
C LEU A 61 -4.30 22.64 -17.67
N SER A 62 -3.31 22.73 -18.56
CA SER A 62 -3.06 21.73 -19.59
C SER A 62 -2.29 20.57 -18.98
N HIS A 63 -2.85 19.35 -19.04
CA HIS A 63 -2.28 18.13 -18.46
C HIS A 63 -2.06 18.25 -16.94
N ALA A 64 -3.05 18.79 -16.25
CA ALA A 64 -3.05 18.91 -14.80
C ALA A 64 -2.77 17.54 -14.14
N LYS A 65 -2.04 17.56 -13.02
CA LYS A 65 -1.77 16.39 -12.17
C LYS A 65 -2.21 16.66 -10.74
N LEU A 66 -2.66 15.62 -10.04
CA LEU A 66 -3.02 15.70 -8.62
C LEU A 66 -1.84 15.30 -7.73
N ASP A 67 -1.70 15.94 -6.58
CA ASP A 67 -0.83 15.47 -5.51
C ASP A 67 -1.58 14.44 -4.66
N THR A 68 -1.05 13.22 -4.59
CA THR A 68 -1.58 12.10 -3.78
C THR A 68 -0.55 11.59 -2.76
N SER A 69 0.49 12.39 -2.49
CA SER A 69 1.62 12.00 -1.63
C SER A 69 1.30 12.00 -0.13
N GLY A 70 0.25 12.70 0.31
CA GLY A 70 -0.15 12.76 1.72
C GLY A 70 -0.52 11.40 2.32
N LYS A 71 -0.29 11.24 3.63
CA LYS A 71 -0.55 9.98 4.37
C LYS A 71 -2.03 9.71 4.57
N ASN A 72 -2.83 10.77 4.61
CA ASN A 72 -4.26 10.71 4.79
C ASN A 72 -4.97 11.71 3.85
N LEU A 73 -6.28 11.57 3.72
CA LEU A 73 -7.07 12.41 2.82
C LEU A 73 -7.04 13.90 3.22
N SER A 74 -6.85 14.23 4.50
CA SER A 74 -6.77 15.63 4.94
C SER A 74 -5.51 16.30 4.42
N GLU A 75 -4.35 15.66 4.59
CA GLU A 75 -3.07 16.13 4.04
C GLU A 75 -3.12 16.27 2.52
N ILE A 76 -3.69 15.28 1.83
CA ILE A 76 -3.84 15.30 0.37
C ILE A 76 -4.70 16.51 -0.06
N LYS A 77 -5.81 16.77 0.63
CA LYS A 77 -6.67 17.93 0.32
C LYS A 77 -5.95 19.24 0.59
N GLN A 78 -5.24 19.34 1.70
CA GLN A 78 -4.54 20.55 2.12
C GLN A 78 -3.20 20.76 1.39
N SER A 79 -2.81 19.86 0.49
CA SER A 79 -1.63 20.02 -0.34
C SER A 79 -1.65 21.39 -1.06
N PRO A 80 -0.60 22.22 -0.91
CA PRO A 80 -0.51 23.50 -1.59
C PRO A 80 -0.70 23.37 -3.12
N TRP A 81 -0.22 22.27 -3.71
CA TRP A 81 -0.37 21.99 -5.14
C TRP A 81 -1.85 21.82 -5.52
N ASN A 82 -2.58 20.99 -4.77
CA ASN A 82 -4.00 20.75 -5.03
C ASN A 82 -4.85 22.01 -4.79
N GLN A 83 -4.53 22.82 -3.77
CA GLN A 83 -5.19 24.10 -3.52
C GLN A 83 -4.98 25.10 -4.66
N ALA A 84 -3.74 25.23 -5.14
CA ALA A 84 -3.43 26.10 -6.28
C ALA A 84 -4.14 25.64 -7.56
N LEU A 85 -4.24 24.33 -7.80
CA LEU A 85 -4.95 23.78 -8.95
C LEU A 85 -6.46 24.07 -8.87
N ILE A 86 -7.08 23.84 -7.71
CA ILE A 86 -8.50 24.16 -7.47
C ILE A 86 -8.77 25.63 -7.78
N TYR A 87 -7.94 26.53 -7.25
CA TYR A 87 -8.06 27.97 -7.49
C TYR A 87 -7.98 28.31 -8.99
N ARG A 88 -6.99 27.77 -9.71
CA ARG A 88 -6.81 28.02 -11.15
C ARG A 88 -8.00 27.52 -11.98
N ILE A 89 -8.51 26.31 -11.68
CA ILE A 89 -9.69 25.75 -12.34
C ILE A 89 -10.94 26.60 -12.06
N ALA A 90 -11.13 27.04 -10.81
CA ALA A 90 -12.27 27.88 -10.43
C ALA A 90 -12.27 29.22 -11.17
N ARG A 91 -11.10 29.87 -11.29
CA ARG A 91 -10.94 31.10 -12.08
C ARG A 91 -11.22 30.89 -13.57
N GLN A 92 -10.77 29.78 -14.13
CA GLN A 92 -11.09 29.44 -15.52
C GLN A 92 -12.60 29.23 -15.73
N ALA A 93 -13.26 28.53 -14.80
CA ALA A 93 -14.71 28.32 -14.86
C ALA A 93 -15.49 29.62 -14.78
N GLU A 94 -15.12 30.50 -13.84
CA GLU A 94 -15.69 31.82 -13.71
C GLU A 94 -15.52 32.65 -15.00
N SER A 95 -14.31 32.67 -15.58
CA SER A 95 -14.02 33.40 -16.82
C SER A 95 -14.85 32.89 -18.00
N VAL A 96 -14.98 31.58 -18.17
CA VAL A 96 -15.78 30.98 -19.25
C VAL A 96 -17.28 31.28 -19.06
N ALA A 97 -17.77 31.24 -17.82
CA ALA A 97 -19.16 31.56 -17.51
C ALA A 97 -19.47 33.04 -17.84
N ARG A 98 -18.63 33.99 -17.43
CA ARG A 98 -18.85 35.42 -17.72
C ARG A 98 -18.87 35.70 -19.24
N ASN A 99 -17.96 35.08 -19.99
CA ASN A 99 -17.87 35.29 -21.43
C ASN A 99 -19.06 34.70 -22.20
N THR A 100 -19.68 33.63 -21.70
CA THR A 100 -20.85 33.00 -22.32
C THR A 100 -22.17 33.71 -21.99
N HIS A 101 -22.26 34.41 -20.85
CA HIS A 101 -23.50 35.04 -20.37
C HIS A 101 -23.70 36.49 -20.84
N SER A 102 -22.80 37.05 -21.65
CA SER A 102 -22.89 38.44 -22.11
C SER A 102 -24.11 38.76 -22.99
N GLY A 103 -24.96 37.78 -23.34
CA GLY A 103 -26.17 37.97 -24.15
C GLY A 103 -27.51 37.50 -23.54
N SER A 104 -27.54 36.88 -22.36
CA SER A 104 -28.76 36.28 -21.82
C SER A 104 -29.19 36.95 -20.50
N GLY A 105 -30.31 37.67 -20.56
CA GLY A 105 -30.81 38.47 -19.44
C GLY A 105 -31.24 37.63 -18.24
N SER A 106 -30.74 38.03 -17.06
CA SER A 106 -31.35 37.90 -15.73
C SER A 106 -30.92 36.78 -14.75
N THR A 107 -29.81 36.07 -14.97
CA THR A 107 -29.24 35.24 -13.88
C THR A 107 -28.09 35.97 -13.19
N GLU A 108 -28.19 36.21 -11.87
CA GLU A 108 -27.08 36.76 -11.09
C GLU A 108 -25.85 35.84 -11.19
N PRO A 109 -24.65 36.40 -11.47
CA PRO A 109 -23.43 35.61 -11.54
C PRO A 109 -23.07 35.02 -10.18
N LEU A 110 -22.61 33.77 -10.17
CA LEU A 110 -22.06 33.11 -8.98
C LEU A 110 -20.85 33.88 -8.45
N GLN A 111 -20.73 33.97 -7.13
CA GLN A 111 -19.55 34.55 -6.48
C GLN A 111 -18.34 33.62 -6.64
N GLN A 112 -17.12 34.17 -6.62
CA GLN A 112 -15.89 33.38 -6.73
C GLN A 112 -15.82 32.23 -5.71
N SER A 113 -16.21 32.48 -4.47
CA SER A 113 -16.20 31.48 -3.39
C SER A 113 -17.13 30.28 -3.70
N GLU A 114 -18.18 30.49 -4.49
CA GLU A 114 -19.06 29.41 -4.94
C GLU A 114 -18.39 28.54 -6.01
N TRP A 115 -17.64 29.15 -6.94
CA TRP A 115 -16.81 28.43 -7.91
C TRP A 115 -15.72 27.61 -7.22
N ASP A 116 -14.99 28.22 -6.28
CA ASP A 116 -13.95 27.55 -5.50
C ASP A 116 -14.52 26.31 -4.80
N LYS A 117 -15.68 26.46 -4.15
CA LYS A 117 -16.36 25.35 -3.46
C LYS A 117 -16.81 24.26 -4.43
N LEU A 118 -17.39 24.60 -5.58
CA LEU A 118 -17.84 23.64 -6.58
C LEU A 118 -16.68 22.80 -7.14
N VAL A 119 -15.56 23.46 -7.45
CA VAL A 119 -14.35 22.79 -7.94
C VAL A 119 -13.73 21.94 -6.84
N ALA A 120 -13.55 22.49 -5.64
CA ALA A 120 -12.99 21.78 -4.49
C ALA A 120 -13.78 20.50 -4.20
N ASP A 121 -15.12 20.58 -4.14
CA ASP A 121 -15.98 19.42 -3.89
C ASP A 121 -15.79 18.31 -4.94
N LYS A 122 -15.55 18.67 -6.21
CA LYS A 122 -15.32 17.70 -7.29
C LYS A 122 -13.93 17.09 -7.21
N ILE A 123 -12.88 17.91 -7.08
CA ILE A 123 -11.50 17.45 -6.93
C ILE A 123 -11.34 16.57 -5.68
N TYR A 124 -11.97 16.94 -4.57
CA TYR A 124 -11.93 16.15 -3.33
C TYR A 124 -12.59 14.78 -3.46
N ARG A 125 -13.63 14.63 -4.30
CA ARG A 125 -14.21 13.31 -4.60
C ARG A 125 -13.23 12.44 -5.39
N ILE A 126 -12.53 13.03 -6.37
CA ILE A 126 -11.51 12.34 -7.17
C ILE A 126 -10.34 11.91 -6.27
N LEU A 127 -9.81 12.82 -5.44
CA LEU A 127 -8.74 12.53 -4.49
C LEU A 127 -9.12 11.44 -3.48
N ARG A 128 -10.37 11.44 -3.00
CA ARG A 128 -10.89 10.38 -2.14
C ARG A 128 -10.81 9.03 -2.85
N LYS A 129 -11.23 8.95 -4.11
CA LYS A 129 -11.19 7.72 -4.91
C LYS A 129 -9.75 7.24 -5.14
N ALA A 130 -8.85 8.14 -5.55
CA ALA A 130 -7.42 7.83 -5.75
C ALA A 130 -6.76 7.29 -4.47
N HIS A 131 -7.03 7.92 -3.32
CA HIS A 131 -6.52 7.47 -2.04
C HIS A 131 -7.11 6.11 -1.60
N SER A 132 -8.39 5.84 -1.90
CA SER A 132 -8.99 4.52 -1.63
C SER A 132 -8.36 3.41 -2.46
N HIS A 133 -8.06 3.65 -3.75
CA HIS A 133 -7.36 2.66 -4.58
C HIS A 133 -5.98 2.34 -4.01
N LYS A 134 -5.18 3.38 -3.73
CA LYS A 134 -3.84 3.24 -3.12
C LYS A 134 -3.87 2.39 -1.83
N ARG A 135 -4.82 2.66 -0.93
CA ARG A 135 -4.97 1.87 0.30
C ARG A 135 -5.44 0.44 0.06
N THR A 136 -6.27 0.22 -0.95
CA THR A 136 -6.76 -1.13 -1.27
C THR A 136 -5.63 -1.97 -1.83
N ASP A 137 -4.81 -1.42 -2.70
CA ASP A 137 -3.63 -2.09 -3.25
C ASP A 137 -2.63 -2.44 -2.15
N ASP A 138 -2.26 -1.48 -1.30
CA ASP A 138 -1.33 -1.71 -0.18
C ASP A 138 -1.85 -2.78 0.80
N THR A 139 -3.13 -2.71 1.16
CA THR A 139 -3.73 -3.70 2.08
C THR A 139 -3.93 -5.07 1.44
N SER A 140 -4.22 -5.13 0.14
CA SER A 140 -4.37 -6.39 -0.59
C SER A 140 -3.04 -7.12 -0.72
N LEU A 141 -1.96 -6.41 -1.04
CA LEU A 141 -0.61 -6.96 -1.13
C LEU A 141 -0.13 -7.46 0.23
N ALA A 142 -0.33 -6.67 1.29
CA ALA A 142 0.02 -7.08 2.65
C ALA A 142 -0.76 -8.32 3.10
N LYS A 143 -2.07 -8.39 2.82
CA LYS A 143 -2.90 -9.57 3.11
C LYS A 143 -2.46 -10.79 2.32
N HIS A 144 -2.17 -10.63 1.03
CA HIS A 144 -1.71 -11.71 0.17
C HIS A 144 -0.36 -12.26 0.64
N SER A 145 0.59 -11.37 0.93
CA SER A 145 1.90 -11.72 1.48
C SER A 145 1.77 -12.48 2.82
N ARG A 146 0.92 -12.01 3.74
CA ARG A 146 0.67 -12.72 5.01
C ARG A 146 0.03 -14.09 4.80
N SER A 147 -0.96 -14.19 3.92
CA SER A 147 -1.62 -15.46 3.58
C SER A 147 -0.64 -16.47 2.97
N LEU A 148 0.26 -16.01 2.11
CA LEU A 148 1.32 -16.85 1.54
C LEU A 148 2.29 -17.36 2.62
N ARG A 149 2.67 -16.49 3.56
CA ARG A 149 3.52 -16.88 4.70
C ARG A 149 2.85 -17.91 5.60
N ASP A 150 1.57 -17.72 5.90
CA ASP A 150 0.77 -18.65 6.70
C ASP A 150 0.68 -20.03 6.04
N TRP A 151 0.44 -20.05 4.73
CA TRP A 151 0.45 -21.30 3.95
C TRP A 151 1.81 -22.00 3.99
N LYS A 152 2.92 -21.27 3.87
CA LYS A 152 4.28 -21.85 3.97
C LYS A 152 4.54 -22.45 5.35
N MET A 153 4.18 -21.74 6.41
CA MET A 153 4.32 -22.22 7.79
C MET A 153 3.55 -23.54 7.95
N THR A 154 2.26 -23.53 7.62
CA THR A 154 1.38 -24.70 7.75
C THR A 154 1.91 -25.89 6.94
N ARG A 155 2.34 -25.65 5.70
CA ARG A 155 2.90 -26.70 4.84
C ARG A 155 4.17 -27.30 5.45
N ARG A 156 5.10 -26.49 5.94
CA ARG A 156 6.36 -26.97 6.54
C ARG A 156 6.12 -27.72 7.84
N GLN A 157 5.16 -27.29 8.65
CA GLN A 157 4.74 -28.04 9.85
C GLN A 157 4.20 -29.41 9.47
N ALA A 158 3.33 -29.49 8.45
CA ALA A 158 2.81 -30.77 7.96
C ALA A 158 3.93 -31.71 7.48
N ILE A 159 4.87 -31.21 6.67
CA ILE A 159 6.02 -31.98 6.20
C ILE A 159 6.85 -32.50 7.37
N ALA A 160 7.26 -31.61 8.27
CA ALA A 160 8.09 -31.99 9.41
C ALA A 160 7.40 -32.99 10.33
N THR A 161 6.08 -32.88 10.50
CA THR A 161 5.29 -33.82 11.32
C THR A 161 5.23 -35.21 10.67
N ILE A 162 4.99 -35.28 9.36
CA ILE A 162 4.93 -36.54 8.62
C ILE A 162 6.30 -37.24 8.65
N GLU A 163 7.36 -36.53 8.29
CA GLU A 163 8.71 -37.11 8.23
C GLU A 163 9.21 -37.50 9.63
N GLN A 164 8.88 -36.73 10.68
CA GLN A 164 9.18 -37.11 12.05
C GLN A 164 8.48 -38.43 12.43
N GLN A 165 7.20 -38.57 12.08
CA GLN A 165 6.45 -39.78 12.37
C GLN A 165 6.98 -40.98 11.58
N ASP A 166 7.35 -40.80 10.31
CA ASP A 166 7.97 -41.84 9.48
C ASP A 166 9.30 -42.31 10.08
N CYS A 167 10.15 -41.39 10.56
CA CYS A 167 11.39 -41.76 11.25
C CYS A 167 11.10 -42.57 12.53
N LYS A 168 10.08 -42.18 13.30
CA LYS A 168 9.66 -42.92 14.51
C LYS A 168 9.22 -44.34 14.19
N ASP A 169 8.39 -44.51 13.17
CA ASP A 169 7.85 -45.81 12.77
C ASP A 169 8.94 -46.75 12.22
N ASN A 170 9.99 -46.18 11.64
CA ASN A 170 11.17 -46.92 11.17
C ASN A 170 12.26 -47.13 12.23
N GLY A 171 12.10 -46.59 13.45
CA GLY A 171 13.12 -46.65 14.50
C GLY A 171 14.37 -45.79 14.25
N ASP A 172 14.28 -44.81 13.35
CA ASP A 172 15.34 -43.83 13.05
C ASP A 172 15.31 -42.70 14.08
N ILE A 173 16.06 -42.85 15.16
CA ILE A 173 16.11 -41.89 16.28
C ILE A 173 16.71 -40.55 15.85
N GLU A 174 17.79 -40.57 15.05
CA GLU A 174 18.46 -39.35 14.59
C GLU A 174 17.54 -38.54 13.67
N GLY A 175 16.87 -39.20 12.73
CA GLY A 175 15.86 -38.57 11.87
C GLY A 175 14.69 -38.01 12.68
N TYR A 176 14.21 -38.74 13.69
CA TYR A 176 13.13 -38.30 14.57
C TYR A 176 13.48 -37.00 15.32
N GLU A 177 14.69 -36.91 15.87
CA GLU A 177 15.17 -35.71 16.56
C GLU A 177 15.38 -34.53 15.59
N CYS A 178 15.97 -34.80 14.42
CA CYS A 178 16.20 -33.80 13.39
C CYS A 178 14.89 -33.15 12.90
N TRP A 179 13.89 -33.97 12.55
CA TRP A 179 12.58 -33.46 12.13
C TRP A 179 11.79 -32.83 13.28
N GLY A 180 11.98 -33.31 14.51
CA GLY A 180 11.45 -32.66 15.71
C GLY A 180 12.02 -31.25 15.91
N PHE A 181 13.33 -31.08 15.69
CA PHE A 181 13.96 -29.75 15.72
C PHE A 181 13.42 -28.85 14.61
N ILE A 182 13.23 -29.36 13.39
CA ILE A 182 12.63 -28.59 12.28
C ILE A 182 11.22 -28.13 12.65
N LEU A 183 10.38 -29.03 13.17
CA LEU A 183 9.02 -28.72 13.59
C LEU A 183 8.99 -27.65 14.69
N TYR A 184 9.87 -27.78 15.68
CA TYR A 184 10.08 -26.77 16.72
C TYR A 184 10.48 -25.42 16.10
N ALA A 185 11.44 -25.43 15.19
CA ALA A 185 11.93 -24.21 14.54
C ALA A 185 10.83 -23.49 13.76
N VAL A 186 10.07 -24.20 12.91
CA VAL A 186 8.96 -23.62 12.15
C VAL A 186 7.91 -23.01 13.09
N THR A 187 7.62 -23.67 14.21
CA THR A 187 6.64 -23.21 15.20
C THR A 187 7.10 -21.94 15.91
N VAL A 188 8.36 -21.88 16.32
CA VAL A 188 8.98 -20.69 16.94
C VAL A 188 9.01 -19.50 15.98
N PHE A 189 9.36 -19.73 14.71
CA PHE A 189 9.38 -18.68 13.70
C PHE A 189 7.98 -18.16 13.34
N GLY A 190 6.96 -19.03 13.42
CA GLY A 190 5.58 -18.69 13.08
C GLY A 190 5.43 -18.11 11.66
N ILE A 191 4.33 -17.38 11.44
CA ILE A 191 4.03 -16.74 10.14
C ILE A 191 5.11 -15.70 9.79
N ASP A 192 5.58 -14.93 10.77
CA ASP A 192 6.47 -13.80 10.54
C ASP A 192 7.91 -14.22 10.22
N GLY A 193 8.31 -15.44 10.60
CA GLY A 193 9.58 -16.04 10.22
C GLY A 193 9.59 -16.78 8.88
N MET A 194 8.49 -16.73 8.12
CA MET A 194 8.44 -17.24 6.75
C MET A 194 8.89 -16.18 5.74
N SER A 195 9.66 -16.61 4.74
CA SER A 195 10.17 -15.73 3.67
C SER A 195 9.05 -15.24 2.74
N ASP A 196 9.15 -14.00 2.27
CA ASP A 196 8.32 -13.49 1.17
C ASP A 196 8.80 -14.03 -0.18
N GLU A 197 7.91 -13.97 -1.17
CA GLU A 197 8.22 -14.27 -2.56
C GLU A 197 7.74 -13.11 -3.44
N GLU A 198 8.61 -12.67 -4.36
CA GLU A 198 8.28 -11.71 -5.41
C GLU A 198 8.27 -12.42 -6.77
N ASP A 199 7.41 -11.97 -7.69
CA ASP A 199 7.50 -12.40 -9.08
C ASP A 199 8.64 -11.64 -9.76
N ASP A 200 9.52 -12.39 -10.41
CA ASP A 200 10.72 -11.85 -11.04
C ASP A 200 10.98 -12.56 -12.38
N GLU A 201 11.94 -12.06 -13.14
CA GLU A 201 12.33 -12.61 -14.44
C GLU A 201 13.85 -12.79 -14.51
N GLU A 202 14.29 -14.04 -14.66
CA GLU A 202 15.71 -14.37 -14.78
C GLU A 202 15.92 -15.09 -16.12
N ASN A 203 16.75 -14.52 -16.99
CA ASN A 203 17.03 -15.04 -18.35
C ASN A 203 15.78 -15.25 -19.22
N GLY A 204 14.78 -14.37 -19.10
CA GLY A 204 13.52 -14.47 -19.85
C GLY A 204 12.50 -15.46 -19.26
N GLU A 205 12.83 -16.12 -18.15
CA GLU A 205 11.92 -17.03 -17.46
C GLU A 205 11.33 -16.39 -16.21
N LYS A 206 10.01 -16.58 -16.02
CA LYS A 206 9.32 -16.12 -14.80
C LYS A 206 9.71 -16.99 -13.61
N VAL A 207 10.38 -16.40 -12.63
CA VAL A 207 10.82 -17.06 -11.40
C VAL A 207 10.14 -16.45 -10.17
N LYS A 208 10.25 -17.15 -9.05
CA LYS A 208 9.86 -16.65 -7.73
C LYS A 208 11.10 -16.31 -6.92
N SER A 209 11.36 -15.02 -6.72
CA SER A 209 12.48 -14.53 -5.92
C SER A 209 12.15 -14.65 -4.44
N VAL A 210 12.89 -15.51 -3.72
CA VAL A 210 12.70 -15.76 -2.29
C VAL A 210 13.59 -14.81 -1.50
N LEU A 211 12.95 -13.91 -0.74
CA LEU A 211 13.63 -12.90 0.05
C LEU A 211 14.11 -13.47 1.39
N ASP A 212 15.24 -12.96 1.89
CA ASP A 212 15.76 -13.36 3.19
C ASP A 212 15.26 -12.47 4.33
N LEU A 213 15.40 -12.93 5.57
CA LEU A 213 14.98 -12.18 6.77
C LEU A 213 16.20 -11.74 7.56
N GLY A 214 16.33 -10.44 7.82
CA GLY A 214 17.52 -9.88 8.49
C GLY A 214 17.76 -10.46 9.89
N PHE A 215 16.68 -10.73 10.64
CA PHE A 215 16.77 -11.27 12.00
C PHE A 215 17.09 -12.77 12.03
N ARG A 216 16.88 -13.52 10.95
CA ARG A 216 16.96 -14.98 10.94
C ARG A 216 18.32 -15.45 10.48
N ARG A 217 18.91 -16.39 11.23
CA ARG A 217 20.14 -17.07 10.83
C ARG A 217 20.05 -17.67 9.41
N PRO A 218 21.06 -17.47 8.54
CA PRO A 218 21.05 -17.96 7.16
C PRO A 218 20.86 -19.47 7.03
N GLU A 219 21.27 -20.24 8.04
CA GLU A 219 21.14 -21.69 8.06
C GLU A 219 19.68 -22.16 7.98
N PHE A 220 18.74 -21.39 8.55
CA PHE A 220 17.31 -21.71 8.44
C PHE A 220 16.76 -21.53 7.04
N ARG A 221 17.41 -20.71 6.20
CA ARG A 221 17.05 -20.60 4.78
C ARG A 221 17.29 -21.92 4.07
N THR A 222 18.49 -22.46 4.21
CA THR A 222 18.88 -23.76 3.64
C THR A 222 18.03 -24.88 4.22
N LEU A 223 17.78 -24.87 5.53
CA LEU A 223 16.92 -25.84 6.21
C LEU A 223 15.51 -25.83 5.59
N PHE A 224 14.86 -24.67 5.53
CA PHE A 224 13.50 -24.57 5.00
C PHE A 224 13.41 -24.86 3.50
N ARG A 225 14.46 -24.58 2.72
CA ARG A 225 14.56 -25.05 1.33
C ARG A 225 14.54 -26.57 1.27
N SER A 226 15.32 -27.23 2.13
CA SER A 226 15.34 -28.70 2.20
C SER A 226 13.97 -29.25 2.56
N VAL A 227 13.25 -28.63 3.51
CA VAL A 227 11.87 -29.00 3.85
C VAL A 227 10.94 -28.82 2.65
N ASP A 228 10.99 -27.67 1.97
CA ASP A 228 10.12 -27.38 0.82
C ASP A 228 10.37 -28.30 -0.38
N SER A 229 11.57 -28.89 -0.48
CA SER A 229 11.94 -29.84 -1.52
C SER A 229 11.37 -31.25 -1.30
N ARG A 230 10.85 -31.55 -0.11
CA ARG A 230 10.19 -32.83 0.17
C ARG A 230 8.87 -32.89 -0.60
N ASP A 231 8.78 -33.90 -1.45
CA ASP A 231 7.58 -34.16 -2.23
C ASP A 231 6.54 -34.89 -1.37
N VAL A 232 5.69 -34.13 -0.70
CA VAL A 232 4.51 -34.65 0.01
C VAL A 232 3.38 -35.02 -0.95
N ALA A 233 3.53 -34.76 -2.25
CA ALA A 233 2.44 -34.76 -3.22
C ALA A 233 2.66 -35.77 -4.35
N LYS A 234 2.76 -37.06 -3.99
CA LYS A 234 2.31 -38.11 -4.91
C LYS A 234 0.79 -38.00 -5.11
N GLY A 235 0.30 -37.03 -5.88
CA GLY A 235 -1.10 -37.03 -6.31
C GLY A 235 -1.79 -35.70 -6.60
N GLN A 236 -1.19 -34.53 -6.36
CA GLN A 236 -1.84 -33.26 -6.74
C GLN A 236 -1.37 -32.82 -8.13
N GLY A 237 -2.16 -33.18 -9.15
CA GLY A 237 -2.04 -32.69 -10.53
C GLY A 237 -2.30 -31.19 -10.65
N GLY A 238 -1.40 -30.39 -10.06
CA GLY A 238 -1.48 -28.94 -9.96
C GLY A 238 -0.59 -28.22 -10.96
N ARG A 239 -0.83 -26.91 -11.07
CA ARG A 239 -0.07 -25.92 -11.85
C ARG A 239 1.44 -26.16 -11.69
N LYS A 240 2.18 -26.21 -12.82
CA LYS A 240 3.65 -26.37 -12.85
C LYS A 240 4.31 -25.44 -11.81
N PHE A 241 5.11 -26.01 -10.92
CA PHE A 241 5.89 -25.24 -9.95
C PHE A 241 6.81 -24.28 -10.70
N ARG A 242 6.75 -22.99 -10.36
CA ARG A 242 7.72 -22.01 -10.86
C ARG A 242 9.05 -22.23 -10.17
N ARG A 243 10.16 -22.07 -10.90
CA ARG A 243 11.50 -22.09 -10.34
C ARG A 243 11.61 -20.98 -9.28
N ARG A 244 12.08 -21.35 -8.09
CA ARG A 244 12.37 -20.43 -6.99
C ARG A 244 13.84 -20.08 -7.01
N VAL A 245 14.14 -18.78 -6.99
CA VAL A 245 15.50 -18.26 -7.01
C VAL A 245 15.74 -17.51 -5.72
N GLU A 246 16.87 -17.76 -5.10
CA GLU A 246 17.26 -17.07 -3.90
C GLU A 246 17.98 -15.78 -4.25
N VAL A 247 17.46 -14.67 -3.75
CA VAL A 247 18.06 -13.36 -3.93
C VAL A 247 18.72 -12.90 -2.63
N SER A 248 19.76 -12.07 -2.74
CA SER A 248 20.43 -11.46 -1.58
C SER A 248 19.65 -10.30 -0.96
N LYS A 249 18.42 -10.05 -1.42
CA LYS A 249 17.53 -9.01 -0.89
C LYS A 249 17.04 -9.43 0.50
N ILE A 250 17.41 -8.63 1.49
CA ILE A 250 17.02 -8.80 2.90
C ILE A 250 15.76 -7.98 3.16
N VAL A 251 14.77 -8.60 3.79
CA VAL A 251 13.57 -7.93 4.31
C VAL A 251 13.77 -7.68 5.80
N GLU A 252 13.69 -6.41 6.17
CA GLU A 252 13.68 -6.00 7.57
C GLU A 252 12.31 -6.29 8.18
N ARG A 253 12.28 -7.16 9.18
CA ARG A 253 11.09 -7.44 10.00
C ARG A 253 11.50 -7.61 11.45
N GLN A 254 10.56 -7.34 12.34
CA GLN A 254 10.73 -7.68 13.75
C GLN A 254 10.64 -9.20 13.92
N PRO A 255 11.50 -9.81 14.75
CA PRO A 255 11.39 -11.21 15.08
C PRO A 255 10.10 -11.49 15.87
N PRO A 256 9.58 -12.73 15.81
CA PRO A 256 8.55 -13.19 16.72
C PRO A 256 8.98 -13.00 18.18
N ARG A 257 7.99 -12.81 19.07
CA ARG A 257 8.24 -12.74 20.50
C ARG A 257 8.83 -14.06 21.00
N ASN A 258 9.77 -13.99 21.95
CA ASN A 258 10.39 -15.14 22.60
C ASN A 258 11.15 -16.10 21.67
N ILE A 259 11.67 -15.60 20.55
CA ILE A 259 12.55 -16.40 19.69
C ILE A 259 13.88 -16.69 20.42
N PRO A 260 14.36 -17.95 20.44
CA PRO A 260 15.66 -18.28 21.00
C PRO A 260 16.78 -17.49 20.33
N CYS A 261 17.73 -16.98 21.11
CA CYS A 261 18.86 -16.20 20.59
C CYS A 261 19.68 -16.95 19.53
N VAL A 262 19.76 -18.29 19.65
CA VAL A 262 20.42 -19.19 18.70
C VAL A 262 19.80 -19.17 17.30
N PHE A 263 18.56 -18.66 17.16
CA PHE A 263 17.88 -18.52 15.87
C PHE A 263 18.09 -17.13 15.25
N LEU A 264 18.59 -16.18 16.03
CA LEU A 264 18.83 -14.81 15.60
C LEU A 264 20.18 -14.68 14.91
N SER A 265 20.23 -13.91 13.82
CA SER A 265 21.48 -13.51 13.18
C SER A 265 22.40 -12.80 14.18
N PRO A 266 23.73 -13.01 14.12
CA PRO A 266 24.67 -12.38 15.07
C PRO A 266 24.52 -10.86 15.18
N GLY A 267 24.26 -10.19 14.04
CA GLY A 267 24.05 -8.73 14.00
C GLY A 267 22.75 -8.24 14.65
N PHE A 268 21.78 -9.12 14.91
CA PHE A 268 20.49 -8.75 15.49
C PHE A 268 20.51 -8.72 17.03
N GLN A 269 21.38 -9.53 17.65
CA GLN A 269 21.50 -9.64 19.11
C GLN A 269 22.02 -8.36 19.77
N SER A 270 22.78 -7.55 19.03
CA SER A 270 23.38 -6.31 19.56
C SER A 270 22.36 -5.17 19.69
N SER A 271 21.23 -5.25 18.98
CA SER A 271 20.27 -4.15 18.83
C SER A 271 19.11 -4.23 19.82
N SER A 272 18.76 -5.44 20.31
CA SER A 272 17.55 -5.67 21.12
C SER A 272 17.79 -5.75 22.63
N ASN A 273 19.02 -5.53 23.11
CA ASN A 273 19.33 -5.53 24.55
C ASN A 273 18.96 -4.24 25.29
N ALA A 274 18.19 -3.34 24.66
CA ALA A 274 17.39 -2.38 25.40
C ALA A 274 16.14 -3.09 25.97
N VAL A 275 16.35 -3.99 26.93
CA VAL A 275 15.25 -4.48 27.76
C VAL A 275 14.73 -3.28 28.56
N PRO A 276 13.44 -2.92 28.46
CA PRO A 276 12.85 -1.98 29.41
C PRO A 276 13.00 -2.57 30.81
N GLN A 277 13.71 -1.88 31.70
CA GLN A 277 14.01 -2.33 33.07
C GLN A 277 12.76 -2.69 33.92
N GLU A 278 11.56 -2.40 33.44
CA GLU A 278 10.30 -2.64 34.15
C GLU A 278 9.94 -4.12 34.35
N ALA A 279 10.46 -5.05 33.53
CA ALA A 279 10.15 -6.47 33.68
C ALA A 279 10.96 -7.18 34.79
N ILE A 280 12.12 -6.63 35.20
CA ILE A 280 12.96 -7.22 36.25
C ILE A 280 12.46 -6.78 37.66
N GLN A 281 11.76 -5.64 37.75
CA GLN A 281 11.24 -5.14 39.03
C GLN A 281 10.06 -5.98 39.55
N LEU A 282 9.22 -6.54 38.66
CA LEU A 282 8.02 -7.29 39.07
C LEU A 282 8.33 -8.67 39.69
N GLU A 283 9.41 -9.33 39.30
CA GLU A 283 9.87 -10.57 39.97
C GLU A 283 10.55 -10.27 41.32
N ALA A 284 11.19 -9.10 41.46
CA ALA A 284 11.82 -8.69 42.73
C ALA A 284 10.79 -8.29 43.81
N ASP A 285 9.62 -7.77 43.41
CA ASP A 285 8.55 -7.37 44.34
C ASP A 285 7.61 -8.52 44.72
N LEU A 286 7.56 -9.61 43.94
CA LEU A 286 6.86 -10.86 44.30
C LEU A 286 7.68 -11.80 45.20
N ALA A 287 8.98 -11.49 45.38
CA ALA A 287 9.90 -12.21 46.25
C ALA A 287 10.10 -11.54 47.63
N ARG A 288 9.30 -10.53 47.98
CA ARG A 288 9.23 -9.89 49.31
C ARG A 288 7.86 -10.12 49.94
#